data_AF-A0A8T2TL37-F1
#
_entry.id   AF-A0A8T2TL37-F1
#
_cell.length_a   1.000
_cell.length_b   1.000
_cell.length_c   1.000
_cell.angle_alpha   90.00
_cell.angle_beta   90.00
_cell.angle_gamma   90.00
#
_symmetry.space_group_name_H-M   'P 1'
#
loop_
_entity.id
_entity.type
_entity.pdbx_description
1 polymer ?
#
loop_
_entity_poly.entity_id
_entity_poly.type
_entity_poly.pdbx_seq_one_letter_code
_entity_poly.pdbx_strand_id
1 'polypeptide(L)'
;MTTILGIHLILLGLGTFLLVFKALYFGGLYDTWAPGGGDVREITNLTLSPSIIFGYLLKSPFGGEGWIASVDNLEDIVGGHVWLGSICVFGGIWHILTKPFAWARRAFVWSGKAYLSYSLGALSIFGFTACCFVWFNNTAYPSEFYGPTSPEASQAQAFTFLVRDQRLGANIGSAQGPTGLGKYLMRSPTGEIIFGGETMRF
;
A
#
# COMPACT_ATOMS: atom_id res chain seq x y z
N MET A 1 -26.90 5.67 -19.30
CA MET A 1 -25.60 5.09 -18.88
C MET A 1 -25.02 5.82 -17.66
N THR A 2 -24.85 7.15 -17.70
CA THR A 2 -24.28 7.91 -16.56
C THR A 2 -25.09 7.78 -15.26
N THR A 3 -26.42 7.72 -15.32
CA THR A 3 -27.26 7.47 -14.12
C THR A 3 -26.95 6.13 -13.44
N ILE A 4 -26.79 5.04 -14.22
CA ILE A 4 -26.46 3.71 -13.68
C ILE A 4 -25.05 3.72 -13.06
N LEU A 5 -24.08 4.33 -13.77
CA LEU A 5 -22.73 4.54 -13.23
C LEU A 5 -22.79 5.30 -11.90
N GLY A 6 -23.57 6.38 -11.84
CA GLY A 6 -23.66 7.21 -10.65
C GLY A 6 -24.28 6.48 -9.45
N ILE A 7 -25.29 5.64 -9.67
CA ILE A 7 -25.85 4.77 -8.62
C ILE A 7 -24.78 3.82 -8.09
N HIS A 8 -24.04 3.14 -8.98
CA HIS A 8 -22.97 2.24 -8.55
C HIS A 8 -21.83 2.96 -7.81
N LEU A 9 -21.46 4.18 -8.23
CA LEU A 9 -20.45 4.98 -7.52
C LEU A 9 -20.90 5.34 -6.10
N ILE A 10 -22.18 5.70 -5.90
CA ILE A 10 -22.70 5.94 -4.55
C ILE A 10 -22.64 4.65 -3.71
N LEU A 11 -23.06 3.51 -4.27
CA LEU A 11 -23.00 2.23 -3.57
C LEU A 11 -21.57 1.85 -3.18
N LEU A 12 -20.60 2.05 -4.07
CA LEU A 12 -19.18 1.84 -3.79
C LEU A 12 -18.70 2.78 -2.69
N GLY A 13 -19.05 4.07 -2.73
CA GLY A 13 -18.67 5.03 -1.70
C GLY A 13 -19.23 4.68 -0.32
N LEU A 14 -20.48 4.22 -0.26
CA LEU A 14 -21.07 3.70 0.99
C LEU A 14 -20.33 2.45 1.49
N GLY A 15 -19.98 1.53 0.59
CA GLY A 15 -19.15 0.36 0.92
C GLY A 15 -17.78 0.75 1.48
N THR A 16 -17.14 1.76 0.90
CA THR A 16 -15.87 2.33 1.41
C THR A 16 -16.03 2.88 2.83
N PHE A 17 -17.12 3.59 3.13
CA PHE A 17 -17.37 4.09 4.48
C PHE A 17 -17.62 3.00 5.52
N LEU A 18 -18.06 1.79 5.12
CA LEU A 18 -18.18 0.67 6.06
C LEU A 18 -16.83 0.30 6.68
N LEU A 19 -15.74 0.32 5.90
CA LEU A 19 -14.40 0.11 6.45
C LEU A 19 -14.02 1.21 7.45
N VAL A 20 -14.32 2.47 7.11
CA VAL A 20 -14.06 3.62 8.00
C VAL A 20 -14.82 3.44 9.32
N PHE A 21 -16.11 3.11 9.26
CA PHE A 21 -16.89 2.87 10.47
C PHE A 21 -16.36 1.68 11.28
N LYS A 22 -15.91 0.61 10.62
CA LYS A 22 -15.27 -0.53 11.30
C LYS A 22 -14.03 -0.10 12.09
N ALA A 23 -13.17 0.70 11.47
CA ALA A 23 -11.93 1.17 12.05
C ALA A 23 -12.12 2.19 13.20
N LEU A 24 -13.14 3.03 13.09
CA LEU A 24 -13.40 4.11 14.06
C LEU A 24 -14.26 3.67 15.26
N TYR A 25 -15.30 2.86 15.04
CA TYR A 25 -16.38 2.70 16.02
C TYR A 25 -16.73 1.25 16.35
N PHE A 26 -16.28 0.29 15.55
CA PHE A 26 -16.64 -1.12 15.74
C PHE A 26 -15.40 -1.98 16.06
N GLY A 27 -14.64 -1.57 17.08
CA GLY A 27 -13.53 -2.35 17.60
C GLY A 27 -12.28 -2.38 16.72
N GLY A 28 -12.12 -1.41 15.81
CA GLY A 28 -10.81 -1.14 15.19
C GLY A 28 -10.36 -2.07 14.07
N LEU A 29 -9.07 -2.03 13.76
CA LEU A 29 -8.39 -2.91 12.81
C LEU A 29 -7.15 -3.53 13.47
N TYR A 30 -6.66 -4.65 12.93
CA TYR A 30 -5.38 -5.20 13.36
C TYR A 30 -4.25 -4.30 12.87
N ASP A 31 -3.40 -3.86 13.79
CA ASP A 31 -2.23 -3.05 13.52
C ASP A 31 -0.97 -3.84 13.87
N THR A 32 -0.21 -4.29 12.86
CA THR A 32 1.10 -4.94 13.07
C THR A 32 2.11 -3.98 13.71
N TRP A 33 1.90 -2.66 13.56
CA TRP A 33 2.78 -1.61 14.09
C TRP A 33 2.39 -1.13 15.48
N ALA A 34 1.42 -1.77 16.13
CA ALA A 34 1.03 -1.41 17.49
C ALA A 34 2.25 -1.47 18.45
N PRO A 35 2.42 -0.48 19.35
CA PRO A 35 3.55 -0.47 20.28
C PRO A 35 3.57 -1.72 21.18
N GLY A 36 4.65 -2.50 21.10
CA GLY A 36 4.81 -3.74 21.87
C GLY A 36 4.47 -5.02 21.11
N GLY A 37 4.03 -4.92 19.85
CA GLY A 37 3.66 -6.05 18.98
C GLY A 37 2.25 -5.89 18.45
N GLY A 38 1.95 -6.57 17.34
CA GLY A 38 0.70 -6.37 16.61
C GLY A 38 -0.56 -6.70 17.41
N ASP A 39 -1.53 -5.79 17.42
CA ASP A 39 -2.79 -5.90 18.16
C ASP A 39 -3.94 -5.18 17.44
N VAL A 40 -5.17 -5.48 17.83
CA VAL A 40 -6.36 -4.78 17.33
C VAL A 40 -6.54 -3.46 18.07
N ARG A 41 -6.64 -2.35 17.33
CA ARG A 41 -6.92 -1.03 17.91
C ARG A 41 -7.87 -0.19 17.07
N GLU A 42 -8.60 0.69 17.74
CA GLU A 42 -9.39 1.74 17.11
C GLU A 42 -8.50 2.84 16.55
N ILE A 43 -8.88 3.41 15.41
CA ILE A 43 -8.10 4.43 14.71
C ILE A 43 -8.69 5.80 15.03
N THR A 44 -8.18 6.48 16.05
CA THR A 44 -8.82 7.71 16.56
C THR A 44 -8.37 8.99 15.83
N ASN A 45 -7.20 8.98 15.19
CA ASN A 45 -6.59 10.16 14.58
C ASN A 45 -6.34 9.95 13.07
N LEU A 46 -7.37 10.10 12.25
CA LEU A 46 -7.25 9.90 10.81
C LEU A 46 -6.38 10.95 10.11
N THR A 47 -5.59 10.51 9.13
CA THR A 47 -4.93 11.43 8.21
C THR A 47 -5.92 11.92 7.17
N LEU A 48 -6.41 13.14 7.36
CA LEU A 48 -7.29 13.81 6.38
C LEU A 48 -6.57 14.85 5.54
N SER A 49 -5.26 15.06 5.78
CA SER A 49 -4.47 16.02 5.01
C SER A 49 -4.38 15.62 3.53
N PRO A 50 -4.89 16.45 2.59
CA PRO A 50 -4.85 16.13 1.17
C PRO A 50 -3.42 15.94 0.64
N SER A 51 -2.47 16.72 1.16
CA SER A 51 -1.07 16.66 0.70
C SER A 51 -0.43 15.31 0.99
N ILE A 52 -0.83 14.65 2.08
CA ILE A 52 -0.34 13.32 2.44
C ILE A 52 -1.06 12.26 1.58
N ILE A 53 -2.40 12.25 1.61
CA ILE A 53 -3.21 11.24 0.93
C ILE A 53 -2.98 11.24 -0.59
N PHE A 54 -3.03 12.41 -1.23
CA PHE A 54 -2.76 12.51 -2.66
C PHE A 54 -1.25 12.49 -2.98
N GLY A 55 -0.39 12.73 -1.98
CA GLY A 55 1.06 12.58 -2.10
C GLY A 55 1.45 11.15 -2.48
N TYR A 56 0.81 10.13 -1.90
CA TYR A 56 1.03 8.72 -2.27
C TYR A 56 0.80 8.45 -3.76
N LEU A 57 -0.21 9.09 -4.37
CA LEU A 57 -0.51 8.89 -5.79
C LEU A 57 0.60 9.42 -6.72
N LEU A 58 1.41 10.36 -6.24
CA LEU A 58 2.48 11.00 -6.99
C LEU A 58 3.87 10.41 -6.71
N LYS A 59 3.97 9.46 -5.76
CA LYS A 59 5.22 8.76 -5.48
C LYS A 59 5.67 7.91 -6.66
N SER A 60 6.98 7.80 -6.82
CA SER A 60 7.61 6.90 -7.79
C SER A 60 7.25 5.43 -7.49
N PRO A 61 7.01 4.58 -8.50
CA PRO A 61 6.77 3.15 -8.30
C PRO A 61 8.06 2.32 -8.11
N PHE A 62 9.24 2.96 -8.14
CA PHE A 62 10.52 2.28 -8.01
C PHE A 62 10.92 2.02 -6.55
N GLY A 63 11.99 1.25 -6.36
CA GLY A 63 12.52 0.87 -5.04
C GLY A 63 12.82 2.09 -4.16
N GLY A 64 12.51 1.97 -2.86
CA GLY A 64 12.61 3.06 -1.88
C GLY A 64 11.38 3.98 -1.82
N GLU A 65 10.54 4.01 -2.86
CA GLU A 65 9.36 4.88 -2.93
C GLU A 65 8.05 4.10 -2.94
N GLY A 66 7.89 3.13 -3.84
CA GLY A 66 6.83 2.12 -3.78
C GLY A 66 5.39 2.59 -4.09
N TRP A 67 5.20 3.77 -4.69
CA TRP A 67 3.88 4.34 -5.03
C TRP A 67 2.88 4.19 -3.86
N ILE A 68 1.61 3.84 -4.10
CA ILE A 68 0.61 3.62 -3.05
C ILE A 68 0.85 2.35 -2.22
N ALA A 69 1.66 1.39 -2.70
CA ALA A 69 1.98 0.19 -1.95
C ALA A 69 2.94 0.47 -0.76
N SER A 70 3.44 1.69 -0.66
CA SER A 70 4.28 2.15 0.46
C SER A 70 3.52 2.67 1.68
N VAL A 71 2.19 2.62 1.68
CA VAL A 71 1.40 3.02 2.85
C VAL A 71 1.76 2.13 4.05
N ASP A 72 2.13 2.74 5.16
CA ASP A 72 2.81 2.06 6.28
C ASP A 72 2.10 2.24 7.63
N ASN A 73 0.92 2.87 7.65
CA ASN A 73 0.12 3.06 8.85
C ASN A 73 -1.38 3.03 8.55
N LEU A 74 -2.18 2.72 9.58
CA LEU A 74 -3.63 2.56 9.44
C LEU A 74 -4.37 3.90 9.34
N GLU A 75 -3.82 4.97 9.91
CA GLU A 75 -4.37 6.32 9.85
C GLU A 75 -4.48 6.82 8.41
N ASP A 76 -3.46 6.55 7.59
CA ASP A 76 -3.41 6.89 6.17
C ASP A 76 -4.30 5.96 5.33
N ILE A 77 -4.34 4.65 5.63
CA ILE A 77 -5.25 3.72 4.97
C ILE A 77 -6.70 4.18 5.19
N VAL A 78 -7.13 4.35 6.44
CA VAL A 78 -8.51 4.71 6.76
C VAL A 78 -8.82 6.13 6.29
N GLY A 79 -7.89 7.08 6.43
CA GLY A 79 -8.00 8.44 5.91
C GLY A 79 -8.18 8.48 4.38
N GLY A 80 -7.42 7.67 3.65
CA GLY A 80 -7.58 7.49 2.20
C GLY A 80 -8.97 6.97 1.81
N HIS A 81 -9.53 6.04 2.61
CA HIS A 81 -10.89 5.54 2.38
C HIS A 81 -11.96 6.61 2.67
N VAL A 82 -11.74 7.54 3.61
CA VAL A 82 -12.64 8.71 3.79
C VAL A 82 -12.67 9.57 2.54
N TRP A 83 -11.50 9.87 1.95
CA TRP A 83 -11.40 10.62 0.70
C TRP A 83 -12.07 9.89 -0.45
N LEU A 84 -11.75 8.60 -0.64
CA LEU A 84 -12.30 7.79 -1.73
C LEU A 84 -13.83 7.67 -1.63
N GLY A 85 -14.36 7.38 -0.43
CA GLY A 85 -15.80 7.28 -0.19
C GLY A 85 -16.52 8.58 -0.55
N SER A 86 -15.96 9.71 -0.14
CA SER A 86 -16.48 11.05 -0.46
C SER A 86 -16.46 11.31 -1.97
N ILE A 87 -15.32 11.06 -2.65
CA ILE A 87 -15.17 11.24 -4.09
C ILE A 87 -16.17 10.39 -4.87
N CYS A 88 -16.36 9.13 -4.49
CA CYS A 88 -17.31 8.22 -5.11
C CYS A 88 -18.76 8.70 -4.95
N VAL A 89 -19.16 9.14 -3.75
CA VAL A 89 -20.52 9.66 -3.52
C VAL A 89 -20.78 10.94 -4.31
N PHE A 90 -19.89 11.94 -4.21
CA PHE A 90 -20.06 13.20 -4.94
C PHE A 90 -19.98 13.01 -6.46
N GLY A 91 -19.05 12.17 -6.94
CA GLY A 91 -18.95 11.81 -8.36
C GLY A 91 -20.17 11.04 -8.86
N GLY A 92 -20.76 10.20 -7.99
CA GLY A 92 -21.99 9.47 -8.30
C GLY A 92 -23.19 10.38 -8.45
N ILE A 93 -23.40 11.31 -7.51
CA ILE A 93 -24.42 12.36 -7.60
C ILE A 93 -24.24 13.19 -8.87
N TRP A 94 -23.00 13.61 -9.15
CA TRP A 94 -22.67 14.36 -10.36
C TRP A 94 -23.08 13.60 -11.63
N HIS A 95 -22.74 12.32 -11.75
CA HIS A 95 -23.09 11.51 -12.93
C HIS A 95 -24.59 11.23 -13.06
N ILE A 96 -25.35 11.22 -11.96
CA ILE A 96 -26.82 11.13 -11.99
C ILE A 96 -27.42 12.42 -12.55
N LEU A 97 -26.94 13.57 -12.07
CA LEU A 97 -27.51 14.88 -12.40
C LEU A 97 -27.03 15.45 -13.75
N THR A 98 -25.98 14.88 -14.34
CA THR A 98 -25.37 15.40 -15.57
C THR A 98 -25.45 14.41 -16.74
N LYS A 99 -25.18 14.94 -17.94
CA LYS A 99 -25.03 14.16 -19.18
C LYS A 99 -23.64 14.42 -19.76
N PRO A 100 -23.07 13.49 -20.54
CA PRO A 100 -21.74 13.69 -21.13
C PRO A 100 -21.64 14.96 -21.95
N PHE A 101 -20.61 15.77 -21.66
CA PHE A 101 -20.30 16.98 -22.40
C PHE A 101 -19.92 16.70 -23.86
N ALA A 102 -19.95 17.74 -24.69
CA ALA A 102 -19.71 17.61 -26.13
C ALA A 102 -18.33 17.00 -26.46
N TRP A 103 -17.28 17.36 -25.72
CA TRP A 103 -15.94 16.81 -25.93
C TRP A 103 -15.90 15.31 -25.58
N ALA A 104 -16.52 14.89 -24.48
CA ALA A 104 -16.57 13.49 -24.07
C ALA A 104 -17.33 12.64 -25.10
N ARG A 105 -18.45 13.16 -25.62
CA ARG A 105 -19.22 12.49 -26.68
C ARG A 105 -18.39 12.21 -27.93
N ARG A 106 -17.42 13.07 -28.26
CA ARG A 106 -16.53 12.92 -29.42
C ARG A 106 -15.30 12.05 -29.16
N ALA A 107 -14.89 11.89 -27.90
CA ALA A 107 -13.68 11.15 -27.54
C ALA A 107 -13.91 9.65 -27.34
N PHE A 108 -15.12 9.24 -26.92
CA PHE A 108 -15.42 7.85 -26.55
C PHE A 108 -16.33 7.15 -27.56
N VAL A 109 -16.27 5.80 -27.54
CA VAL A 109 -17.16 4.93 -28.31
C VAL A 109 -18.35 4.53 -27.41
N TRP A 110 -19.57 4.80 -27.87
CA TRP A 110 -20.79 4.64 -27.08
C TRP A 110 -21.50 3.30 -27.38
N SER A 111 -20.86 2.18 -27.05
CA SER A 111 -21.45 0.84 -27.21
C SER A 111 -21.20 -0.06 -26.00
N GLY A 112 -22.04 -1.07 -25.79
CA GLY A 112 -21.87 -2.02 -24.67
C GLY A 112 -20.52 -2.73 -24.68
N LYS A 113 -20.01 -3.10 -25.86
CA LYS A 113 -18.68 -3.70 -26.01
C LYS A 113 -17.55 -2.73 -25.63
N ALA A 114 -17.69 -1.46 -25.98
CA ALA A 114 -16.72 -0.44 -25.60
C ALA A 114 -16.70 -0.23 -24.08
N TYR A 115 -17.87 -0.12 -23.43
CA TYR A 115 -17.94 0.00 -21.96
C TYR A 115 -17.33 -1.21 -21.25
N LEU A 116 -17.56 -2.43 -21.77
CA LEU A 116 -16.90 -3.62 -21.25
C LEU A 116 -15.38 -3.53 -21.40
N SER A 117 -14.89 -3.09 -22.56
CA SER A 117 -13.45 -2.91 -22.82
C SER A 117 -12.80 -1.93 -21.84
N TYR A 118 -13.46 -0.80 -21.54
CA TYR A 118 -12.96 0.18 -20.56
C TYR A 118 -12.82 -0.44 -19.16
N SER A 119 -13.83 -1.21 -18.74
CA SER A 119 -13.80 -1.91 -17.45
C SER A 119 -12.74 -3.00 -17.40
N LEU A 120 -12.51 -3.74 -18.49
CA LEU A 120 -11.44 -4.74 -18.57
C LEU A 120 -10.05 -4.10 -18.45
N GLY A 121 -9.85 -2.94 -19.08
CA GLY A 121 -8.62 -2.16 -18.91
C GLY A 121 -8.39 -1.76 -17.45
N ALA A 122 -9.42 -1.26 -16.77
CA ALA A 122 -9.33 -0.91 -15.35
C ALA A 122 -9.04 -2.12 -14.44
N LEU A 123 -9.73 -3.26 -14.67
CA LEU A 123 -9.52 -4.50 -13.93
C LEU A 123 -8.11 -5.08 -14.10
N SER A 124 -7.51 -4.93 -15.28
CA SER A 124 -6.11 -5.31 -15.51
C SER A 124 -5.16 -4.54 -14.57
N ILE A 125 -5.34 -3.22 -14.45
CA ILE A 125 -4.55 -2.37 -13.55
C ILE A 125 -4.80 -2.74 -12.08
N PHE A 126 -6.05 -3.07 -11.71
CA PHE A 126 -6.35 -3.56 -10.35
C PHE A 126 -5.59 -4.85 -10.04
N GLY A 127 -5.53 -5.79 -10.98
CA GLY A 127 -4.79 -7.03 -10.82
C GLY A 127 -3.29 -6.81 -10.61
N PHE A 128 -2.65 -5.98 -11.44
CA PHE A 128 -1.22 -5.66 -11.27
C PHE A 128 -0.94 -4.91 -9.96
N THR A 129 -1.82 -3.98 -9.58
CA THR A 129 -1.69 -3.24 -8.32
C THR A 129 -1.80 -4.20 -7.12
N ALA A 130 -2.81 -5.08 -7.11
CA ALA A 130 -3.00 -6.08 -6.06
C ALA A 130 -1.82 -7.05 -5.96
N CYS A 131 -1.23 -7.46 -7.09
CA CYS A 131 -0.04 -8.30 -7.13
C CYS A 131 1.14 -7.65 -6.38
N CYS A 132 1.41 -6.37 -6.64
CA CYS A 132 2.46 -5.64 -5.93
C CYS A 132 2.13 -5.45 -4.45
N PHE A 133 0.89 -5.10 -4.11
CA PHE A 133 0.48 -4.88 -2.72
C PHE A 133 0.71 -6.10 -1.84
N VAL A 134 0.18 -7.27 -2.23
CA VAL A 134 0.34 -8.48 -1.42
C VAL A 134 1.79 -8.96 -1.35
N TRP A 135 2.61 -8.60 -2.32
CA TRP A 135 4.02 -9.02 -2.36
C TRP A 135 4.93 -8.17 -1.47
N PHE A 136 4.60 -6.88 -1.26
CA PHE A 136 5.49 -5.92 -0.60
C PHE A 136 4.92 -5.27 0.66
N ASN A 137 3.60 -5.06 0.74
CA ASN A 137 3.01 -4.27 1.81
C ASN A 137 2.62 -5.17 2.99
N ASN A 138 3.36 -5.06 4.10
CA ASN A 138 3.10 -5.79 5.34
C ASN A 138 2.16 -5.05 6.31
N THR A 139 1.64 -3.87 5.94
CA THR A 139 0.70 -3.11 6.78
C THR A 139 -0.75 -3.55 6.53
N ALA A 140 -1.18 -3.53 5.27
CA ALA A 140 -2.47 -4.02 4.83
C ALA A 140 -2.51 -5.56 4.73
N TYR A 141 -1.35 -6.20 4.62
CA TYR A 141 -1.18 -7.66 4.68
C TYR A 141 -0.21 -8.05 5.80
N PRO A 142 -0.64 -8.00 7.07
CA PRO A 142 0.21 -8.33 8.22
C PRO A 142 0.85 -9.70 8.10
N SER A 143 2.17 -9.78 8.27
CA SER A 143 2.95 -11.02 8.12
C SER A 143 2.55 -12.09 9.15
N GLU A 144 1.90 -11.70 10.26
CA GLU A 144 1.29 -12.60 11.24
C GLU A 144 0.18 -13.47 10.64
N PHE A 145 -0.50 -12.99 9.59
CA PHE A 145 -1.56 -13.72 8.89
C PHE A 145 -1.09 -14.30 7.54
N TYR A 146 -0.22 -13.58 6.84
CA TYR A 146 0.16 -13.89 5.45
C TYR A 146 1.55 -14.52 5.32
N GLY A 147 2.31 -14.62 6.41
CA GLY A 147 3.72 -14.97 6.38
C GLY A 147 4.60 -13.80 5.95
N PRO A 148 5.93 -13.91 6.12
CA PRO A 148 6.84 -12.82 5.78
C PRO A 148 6.90 -12.58 4.27
N THR A 149 7.05 -11.32 3.89
CA THR A 149 7.37 -10.97 2.50
C THR A 149 8.75 -11.53 2.11
N SER A 150 9.05 -11.59 0.81
CA SER A 150 10.38 -12.03 0.35
C SER A 150 11.52 -11.12 0.86
N PRO A 151 11.38 -9.77 0.83
CA PRO A 151 12.31 -8.87 1.50
C PRO A 151 12.48 -9.18 3.00
N GLU A 152 11.37 -9.33 3.73
CA GLU A 152 11.40 -9.63 5.17
C GLU A 152 12.12 -10.94 5.48
N ALA A 153 11.81 -12.02 4.76
CA ALA A 153 12.42 -13.32 4.98
C ALA A 153 13.94 -13.30 4.72
N SER A 154 14.37 -12.57 3.68
CA SER A 154 15.79 -12.39 3.36
C SER A 154 16.53 -11.63 4.46
N GLN A 155 15.94 -10.53 4.96
CA GLN A 155 16.51 -9.75 6.04
C GLN A 155 16.52 -10.52 7.38
N ALA A 156 15.45 -11.27 7.67
CA ALA A 156 15.36 -12.13 8.85
C ALA A 156 16.44 -13.22 8.86
N GLN A 157 16.81 -13.78 7.69
CA GLN A 157 17.94 -14.69 7.57
C GLN A 157 19.25 -14.00 7.97
N ALA A 158 19.54 -12.82 7.39
CA ALA A 158 20.77 -12.07 7.71
C ALA A 158 20.86 -11.74 9.20
N PHE A 159 19.75 -11.28 9.80
CA PHE A 159 19.65 -11.01 11.22
C PHE A 159 19.93 -12.26 12.08
N THR A 160 19.38 -13.41 11.71
CA THR A 160 19.57 -14.68 12.44
C THR A 160 21.05 -15.06 12.54
N PHE A 161 21.77 -15.00 11.43
CA PHE A 161 23.21 -15.32 11.41
C PHE A 161 24.05 -14.25 12.11
N LEU A 162 23.70 -12.98 11.98
CA LEU A 162 24.36 -11.89 12.70
C LEU A 162 24.27 -12.10 14.21
N VAL A 163 23.07 -12.34 14.75
CA VAL A 163 22.87 -12.55 16.20
C VAL A 163 23.62 -13.81 16.67
N ARG A 164 23.55 -14.90 15.91
CA ARG A 164 24.27 -16.14 16.23
C ARG A 164 25.76 -15.90 16.33
N ASP A 165 26.36 -15.29 15.31
CA ASP A 165 27.82 -15.12 15.24
C ASP A 165 28.32 -14.09 16.25
N GLN A 166 27.52 -13.06 16.54
CA GLN A 166 27.81 -12.12 17.63
C GLN A 166 27.83 -12.83 19.00
N ARG A 167 26.88 -13.72 19.27
CA ARG A 167 26.86 -14.54 20.49
C ARG A 167 28.05 -15.49 20.59
N LEU A 168 28.61 -15.90 19.44
CA LEU A 168 29.84 -16.67 19.37
C LEU A 168 31.12 -15.81 19.48
N GLY A 169 30.99 -14.50 19.67
CA GLY A 169 32.11 -13.57 19.89
C GLY A 169 32.65 -12.90 18.64
N ALA A 170 31.97 -13.00 17.48
CA ALA A 170 32.39 -12.29 16.28
C ALA A 170 32.12 -10.77 16.38
N ASN A 171 33.10 -9.96 16.00
CA ASN A 171 32.93 -8.51 15.86
C ASN A 171 32.22 -8.19 14.54
N ILE A 172 30.88 -8.17 14.56
CA ILE A 172 30.03 -8.02 13.37
C ILE A 172 30.30 -6.74 12.56
N GLY A 173 30.72 -5.65 13.24
CA GLY A 173 30.97 -4.34 12.61
C GLY A 173 32.30 -4.24 11.88
N SER A 174 33.26 -5.12 12.17
CA SER A 174 34.59 -5.14 11.53
C SER A 174 34.85 -6.44 10.76
N ALA A 175 33.88 -7.35 10.69
CA ALA A 175 34.01 -8.61 9.98
C ALA A 175 33.92 -8.39 8.47
N GLN A 176 35.06 -8.47 7.79
CA GLN A 176 35.14 -8.37 6.33
C GLN A 176 34.77 -9.71 5.67
N GLY A 177 33.91 -9.66 4.65
CA GLY A 177 33.54 -10.80 3.83
C GLY A 177 34.52 -11.05 2.67
N PRO A 178 34.35 -12.14 1.91
CA PRO A 178 35.28 -12.53 0.85
C PRO A 178 35.45 -11.51 -0.29
N THR A 179 34.43 -10.67 -0.52
CA THR A 179 34.43 -9.65 -1.58
C THR A 179 35.09 -8.33 -1.15
N GLY A 180 35.53 -8.22 0.10
CA GLY A 180 36.05 -7.00 0.69
C GLY A 180 34.98 -6.09 1.33
N LEU A 181 33.69 -6.34 1.08
CA LEU A 181 32.57 -5.70 1.79
C LEU A 181 32.39 -6.29 3.19
N GLY A 182 31.66 -5.61 4.07
CA GLY A 182 31.31 -6.14 5.38
C GLY A 182 30.40 -7.38 5.26
N LYS A 183 30.72 -8.43 6.01
CA LYS A 183 30.00 -9.72 5.96
C LYS A 183 28.57 -9.60 6.47
N TYR A 184 28.36 -8.83 7.54
CA TYR A 184 27.05 -8.68 8.19
C TYR A 184 26.42 -7.31 7.97
N LEU A 185 27.24 -6.25 7.97
CA LEU A 185 26.80 -4.87 7.81
C LEU A 185 27.62 -4.18 6.73
N MET A 186 26.96 -3.38 5.89
CA MET A 186 27.59 -2.56 4.85
C MET A 186 26.82 -1.25 4.68
N ARG A 187 27.20 -0.42 3.69
CA ARG A 187 26.48 0.81 3.37
C ARG A 187 25.59 0.63 2.15
N SER A 188 24.41 1.24 2.18
CA SER A 188 23.59 1.48 1.01
C SER A 188 24.29 2.43 0.03
N PRO A 189 23.77 2.62 -1.19
CA PRO A 189 24.27 3.64 -2.12
C PRO A 189 24.22 5.09 -1.57
N THR A 190 23.35 5.36 -0.59
CA THR A 190 23.17 6.68 0.04
C THR A 190 23.83 6.80 1.42
N GLY A 191 24.43 5.71 1.93
CA GLY A 191 25.32 5.72 3.08
C GLY A 191 24.73 5.18 4.38
N GLU A 192 23.46 4.80 4.41
CA GLU A 192 22.82 4.13 5.55
C GLU A 192 23.47 2.76 5.82
N ILE A 193 23.49 2.34 7.08
CA ILE A 193 23.95 0.99 7.44
C ILE A 193 22.85 -0.02 7.13
N ILE A 194 23.16 -1.02 6.31
CA ILE A 194 22.26 -2.09 5.89
C ILE A 194 22.92 -3.45 6.12
N PHE A 195 22.12 -4.53 6.03
CA PHE A 195 22.67 -5.88 6.06
C PHE A 195 23.51 -6.20 4.82
N GLY A 196 24.56 -7.01 5.01
CA GLY A 196 25.47 -7.45 3.97
C GLY A 196 24.98 -8.66 3.16
N GLY A 197 25.72 -9.01 2.11
CA GLY A 197 25.38 -10.14 1.23
C GLY A 197 24.25 -9.82 0.26
N GLU A 198 23.59 -10.85 -0.28
CA GLU A 198 22.57 -10.68 -1.33
C GLU A 198 21.32 -9.90 -0.87
N THR A 199 21.10 -9.79 0.44
CA THR A 199 20.00 -9.03 1.02
C THR A 199 20.20 -7.51 0.89
N MET A 200 21.37 -7.04 0.44
CA MET A 200 21.63 -5.61 0.17
C MET A 200 20.66 -4.94 -0.81
N ARG A 201 19.88 -5.75 -1.55
CA ARG A 201 18.83 -5.29 -2.49
C ARG A 201 17.50 -4.95 -1.81
N PHE A 202 17.36 -5.30 -0.54
CA PHE A 202 16.18 -5.11 0.31
C PHE A 202 16.53 -4.17 1.46
#